data_AF-A0A0X3P3P6-F1
#
_entry.id   AF-A0A0X3P3P6-F1
#
_cell.length_a   1.000
_cell.length_b   1.000
_cell.length_c   1.000
_cell.angle_alpha   90.00
_cell.angle_beta   90.00
_cell.angle_gamma   90.00
#
_symmetry.space_group_name_H-M   'P 1'
#
loop_
_entity.id
_entity.type
_entity.pdbx_description
1 polymer ?
#
loop_
_entity_poly.entity_id
_entity_poly.type
_entity_poly.pdbx_seq_one_letter_code
_entity_poly.pdbx_strand_id
1 'polypeptide(L)'
;FRLGAVICDAPARAFIKQIKNVNAYYGCERCCVKGDYVDKVVYDSVSERLRTDADFLSVIDDCHRIGTSPLLACKVGIITSFPLDPLHLVYLGVMRRILNLWLKSPRDAHFRLSPEAISTVNDRLKSLNAYLPREFSQRARS
;
A
#
# COMPACT_ATOMS: atom_id res chain seq x y z
N PHE A 1 -11.42 -23.97 13.76
CA PHE A 1 -11.23 -23.03 12.64
C PHE A 1 -9.91 -22.28 12.84
N ARG A 2 -9.06 -22.17 11.81
CA ARG A 2 -7.79 -21.43 11.87
C ARG A 2 -7.79 -20.40 10.75
N LEU A 3 -7.73 -19.11 11.09
CA LEU A 3 -7.63 -18.03 10.12
C LEU A 3 -6.24 -18.05 9.47
N GLY A 4 -6.19 -18.07 8.14
CA GLY A 4 -4.93 -18.07 7.38
C GLY A 4 -4.35 -16.67 7.19
N ALA A 5 -5.13 -15.76 6.60
CA ALA A 5 -4.76 -14.37 6.38
C ALA A 5 -6.01 -13.50 6.16
N VAL A 6 -5.90 -12.21 6.45
CA VAL A 6 -6.89 -11.18 6.09
C VAL A 6 -6.28 -10.29 5.03
N ILE A 7 -6.80 -10.37 3.80
CA ILE A 7 -6.34 -9.58 2.66
C ILE A 7 -7.36 -8.47 2.41
N CYS A 8 -6.93 -7.23 2.60
CA CYS A 8 -7.72 -6.05 2.27
C CYS A 8 -6.82 -4.84 2.03
N ASP A 9 -7.39 -3.77 1.49
CA ASP A 9 -6.70 -2.52 1.20
C ASP A 9 -6.30 -1.76 2.48
N ALA A 10 -5.51 -0.68 2.34
CA ALA A 10 -4.98 0.05 3.49
C ALA A 10 -6.08 0.68 4.39
N PRO A 11 -7.13 1.32 3.85
CA PRO A 11 -8.23 1.84 4.68
C PRO A 11 -8.98 0.75 5.46
N ALA A 12 -9.32 -0.37 4.82
CA ALA A 12 -10.02 -1.46 5.49
C ALA A 12 -9.14 -2.12 6.57
N ARG A 13 -7.83 -2.31 6.30
CA ARG A 13 -6.88 -2.79 7.32
C ARG A 13 -6.81 -1.83 8.50
N ALA A 14 -6.66 -0.53 8.25
CA ALA A 14 -6.59 0.47 9.31
C ALA A 14 -7.84 0.46 10.20
N PHE A 15 -9.02 0.38 9.57
CA PHE A 15 -10.30 0.30 10.25
C PHE A 15 -10.43 -0.97 11.12
N ILE A 16 -10.20 -2.15 10.55
CA ILE A 16 -10.36 -3.42 11.27
C ILE A 16 -9.33 -3.53 12.41
N LYS A 17 -8.09 -3.11 12.16
CA LYS A 17 -6.99 -3.16 13.15
C LYS A 17 -7.08 -2.03 14.19
N GLN A 18 -7.95 -1.03 13.96
CA GLN A 18 -8.06 0.17 14.80
C GLN A 18 -6.72 0.91 14.96
N ILE A 19 -6.03 1.12 13.83
CA ILE A 19 -4.71 1.77 13.76
C ILE A 19 -4.74 3.02 12.89
N LYS A 20 -3.74 3.88 13.07
CA LYS A 20 -3.49 5.03 12.20
C LYS A 20 -3.19 4.58 10.78
N ASN A 21 -3.74 5.32 9.82
CA ASN A 21 -3.54 5.07 8.41
C ASN A 21 -2.11 5.45 7.98
N VAL A 22 -1.67 4.96 6.82
CA VAL A 22 -0.28 5.08 6.31
C VAL A 22 0.23 6.52 6.19
N ASN A 23 -0.66 7.51 6.14
CA ASN A 23 -0.34 8.93 6.04
C ASN A 23 -0.14 9.64 7.39
N ALA A 24 -0.25 8.93 8.51
CA ALA A 24 -0.06 9.50 9.85
C ALA A 24 1.41 9.46 10.28
N TYR A 25 1.82 10.32 11.22
CA TYR A 25 3.19 10.30 11.77
C TYR A 25 3.62 8.93 12.31
N TYR A 26 2.70 8.14 12.87
CA TYR A 26 2.96 6.77 13.30
C TYR A 26 2.06 5.82 12.51
N GLY A 27 2.09 5.89 11.17
CA GLY A 27 1.20 5.12 10.30
C GLY A 27 1.80 3.82 9.75
N CYS A 28 3.10 3.57 9.94
CA CYS A 28 3.72 2.33 9.48
C CYS A 28 3.09 1.12 10.19
N GLU A 29 2.67 0.09 9.46
CA GLU A 29 2.06 -1.09 10.08
C GLU A 29 3.09 -2.12 10.58
N ARG A 30 4.38 -1.95 10.21
CA ARG A 30 5.43 -2.97 10.39
C ARG A 30 6.48 -2.62 11.43
N CYS A 31 6.86 -1.34 11.55
CA CYS A 31 7.89 -0.90 12.47
C CYS A 31 7.53 0.42 13.15
N CYS A 32 8.04 0.64 14.35
CA CYS A 32 7.75 1.79 15.21
C CYS A 32 8.31 3.14 14.72
N VAL A 33 8.58 3.27 13.42
CA VAL A 33 9.06 4.50 12.81
C VAL A 33 8.06 5.64 12.98
N LYS A 34 8.59 6.80 13.36
CA LYS A 34 7.91 8.08 13.26
C LYS A 34 8.27 8.69 11.90
N GLY A 35 7.27 9.03 11.11
CA GLY A 35 7.46 9.76 9.87
C GLY A 35 7.66 11.25 10.10
N ASP A 36 8.26 11.91 9.13
CA ASP A 36 8.47 13.36 9.09
C ASP A 36 7.61 13.99 8.00
N TYR A 37 7.16 15.22 8.21
CA TYR A 37 6.30 15.92 7.25
C TYR A 37 7.14 16.74 6.27
N VAL A 38 7.11 16.33 4.99
CA VAL A 38 7.72 17.03 3.85
C VAL A 38 6.66 17.10 2.74
N ASP A 39 5.69 18.01 2.89
CA ASP A 39 4.41 18.12 2.15
C ASP A 39 3.42 16.95 2.32
N LYS A 40 3.91 15.86 2.90
CA LYS A 40 3.23 14.62 3.25
C LYS A 40 4.10 13.91 4.28
N VAL A 41 3.53 12.97 5.02
CA VAL A 41 4.33 12.14 5.93
C VAL A 41 5.19 11.16 5.12
N VAL A 42 6.49 11.14 5.42
CA VAL A 42 7.49 10.25 4.81
C VAL A 42 8.22 9.50 5.93
N TYR A 43 8.62 8.25 5.68
CA TYR A 43 9.35 7.42 6.63
C TYR A 43 10.74 7.11 6.07
N ASP A 44 11.76 7.77 6.61
CA ASP A 44 13.14 7.64 6.10
C ASP A 44 13.99 6.66 6.94
N SER A 45 13.60 6.39 8.19
CA SER A 45 14.31 5.43 9.03
C SER A 45 13.98 3.97 8.67
N VAL A 46 15.01 3.14 8.56
CA VAL A 46 14.92 1.71 8.23
C VAL A 46 15.34 0.77 9.36
N SER A 47 15.90 1.31 10.45
CA SER A 47 16.45 0.54 11.57
C SER A 47 15.54 0.49 12.79
N GLU A 48 14.25 0.78 12.61
CA GLU A 48 13.29 0.85 13.71
C GLU A 48 12.78 -0.52 14.14
N ARG A 49 12.43 -0.61 15.43
CA ARG A 49 11.88 -1.83 16.03
C ARG A 49 10.63 -2.31 15.27
N LEU A 50 10.56 -3.61 14.99
CA LEU A 50 9.37 -4.22 14.38
C LEU A 50 8.22 -4.32 15.39
N ARG A 51 7.00 -4.13 14.89
CA ARG A 51 5.77 -4.39 15.64
C ARG A 51 5.52 -5.90 15.72
N THR A 52 5.00 -6.31 16.87
CA THR A 52 4.63 -7.68 17.19
C THR A 52 3.16 -7.74 17.59
N ASP A 53 2.56 -8.93 17.59
CA ASP A 53 1.18 -9.08 18.10
C ASP A 53 1.06 -8.70 19.58
N ALA A 54 2.14 -8.87 20.36
CA ALA A 54 2.19 -8.51 21.78
C ALA A 54 2.11 -6.98 22.01
N ASP A 55 2.60 -6.17 21.06
CA ASP A 55 2.45 -4.71 21.12
C ASP A 55 0.98 -4.28 21.11
N PHE A 56 0.10 -5.06 20.48
CA PHE A 56 -1.34 -4.79 20.42
C PHE A 56 -2.14 -5.33 21.61
N LEU A 57 -1.53 -6.22 22.39
CA LEU A 57 -2.09 -6.71 23.65
C LEU A 57 -1.67 -5.85 24.84
N SER A 58 -0.53 -5.17 24.73
CA SER A 58 0.01 -4.27 25.74
C SER A 58 -0.27 -2.79 25.42
N VAL A 59 0.04 -1.89 26.36
CA VAL A 59 -0.10 -0.43 26.19
C VAL A 59 1.16 0.18 25.52
N ILE A 60 2.06 -0.64 24.99
CA ILE A 60 3.41 -0.22 24.56
C ILE A 60 3.39 0.62 23.27
N ASP A 61 2.38 0.46 22.40
CA ASP A 61 2.31 1.13 21.08
C ASP A 61 1.12 2.09 20.97
N ASP A 62 0.97 2.97 21.97
CA ASP A 62 -0.15 3.92 22.04
C ASP A 62 -0.13 4.96 20.90
N CYS A 63 1.05 5.25 20.35
CA CYS A 63 1.17 6.23 19.26
C CYS A 63 0.62 5.75 17.91
N HIS A 64 0.50 4.44 17.65
CA HIS A 64 -0.01 3.90 16.39
C HIS A 64 -1.48 3.51 16.45
N ARG A 65 -1.95 3.09 17.64
CA ARG A 65 -3.33 2.65 17.85
C ARG A 65 -4.27 3.84 17.90
N ILE A 66 -5.49 3.63 17.42
CA ILE A 66 -6.62 4.56 17.59
C ILE A 66 -7.63 3.96 18.58
N GLY A 67 -7.70 2.63 18.67
CA GLY A 67 -8.57 1.94 19.60
C GLY A 67 -8.21 0.46 19.75
N THR A 68 -9.17 -0.31 20.25
CA THR A 68 -9.03 -1.76 20.42
C THR A 68 -9.68 -2.46 19.24
N SER A 69 -8.89 -3.22 18.47
CA SER A 69 -9.42 -4.01 17.37
C SER A 69 -10.38 -5.09 17.88
N PRO A 70 -11.55 -5.29 17.24
CA PRO A 70 -12.45 -6.39 17.58
C PRO A 70 -11.80 -7.77 17.39
N LEU A 71 -10.75 -7.87 16.57
CA LEU A 71 -10.04 -9.12 16.30
C LEU A 71 -9.21 -9.62 17.48
N LEU A 72 -8.86 -8.74 18.43
CA LEU A 72 -8.15 -9.13 19.64
C LEU A 72 -9.01 -10.06 20.52
N ALA A 73 -10.33 -9.82 20.59
CA ALA A 73 -11.26 -10.69 21.30
C ALA A 73 -11.33 -12.10 20.68
N CYS A 74 -11.10 -12.20 19.37
CA CYS A 74 -11.05 -13.45 18.62
C CYS A 74 -9.67 -14.15 18.67
N LYS A 75 -8.70 -13.63 19.44
CA LYS A 75 -7.32 -14.13 19.51
C LYS A 75 -6.62 -14.18 18.15
N VAL A 76 -6.93 -13.21 17.28
CA VAL A 76 -6.29 -13.07 15.96
C VAL A 76 -5.12 -12.09 16.07
N GLY A 77 -3.96 -12.50 15.56
CA GLY A 77 -2.75 -11.66 15.54
C GLY A 77 -2.88 -10.49 14.56
N ILE A 78 -2.78 -9.26 15.05
CA ILE A 78 -2.96 -8.02 14.27
C ILE A 78 -1.83 -7.79 13.27
N ILE A 79 -0.62 -8.24 13.57
CA ILE A 79 0.54 -8.15 12.68
C ILE A 79 0.67 -9.41 11.84
N THR A 80 0.62 -10.59 12.47
CA THR A 80 0.90 -11.86 11.78
C THR A 80 -0.20 -12.28 10.81
N SER A 81 -1.45 -11.89 11.04
CA SER A 81 -2.60 -12.30 10.18
C SER A 81 -2.84 -11.37 8.99
N PHE A 82 -2.12 -10.25 8.89
CA PHE A 82 -2.34 -9.22 7.87
C PHE A 82 -1.10 -9.09 6.95
N PRO A 83 -1.02 -9.88 5.87
CA PRO A 83 0.00 -9.69 4.86
C PRO A 83 -0.19 -8.35 4.15
N LEU A 84 0.93 -7.68 3.87
CA LEU A 84 0.94 -6.50 3.03
C LEU A 84 0.96 -6.93 1.57
N ASP A 85 -0.17 -6.81 0.90
CA ASP A 85 -0.34 -7.25 -0.48
C ASP A 85 0.35 -6.28 -1.49
N PRO A 86 1.32 -6.77 -2.29
CA PRO A 86 2.01 -5.97 -3.30
C PRO A 86 1.08 -5.35 -4.35
N LEU A 87 -0.07 -5.98 -4.63
CA LEU A 87 -1.03 -5.45 -5.60
C LEU A 87 -1.53 -4.07 -5.17
N HIS A 88 -1.97 -3.95 -3.92
CA HIS A 88 -2.49 -2.69 -3.39
C HIS A 88 -1.38 -1.66 -3.15
N LEU A 89 -0.21 -2.11 -2.67
CA LEU A 89 0.88 -1.20 -2.31
C LEU A 89 1.68 -0.70 -3.51
N VAL A 90 2.14 -1.62 -4.36
CA VAL A 90 3.07 -1.32 -5.44
C VAL A 90 2.31 -1.09 -6.74
N TYR A 91 1.54 -2.07 -7.19
CA TYR A 91 0.95 -2.05 -8.53
C TYR A 91 -0.20 -1.04 -8.66
N LEU A 92 -1.02 -0.86 -7.64
CA LEU A 92 -2.08 0.16 -7.63
C LEU A 92 -1.61 1.47 -7.01
N GLY A 93 -0.88 1.42 -5.90
CA GLY A 93 -0.41 2.61 -5.20
C GLY A 93 0.72 3.34 -5.94
N VAL A 94 1.91 2.73 -5.93
CA VAL A 94 3.14 3.36 -6.45
C VAL A 94 3.08 3.55 -7.96
N MET A 95 2.71 2.50 -8.73
CA MET A 95 2.73 2.59 -10.20
C MET A 95 1.75 3.64 -10.71
N ARG A 96 0.56 3.79 -10.12
CA ARG A 96 -0.38 4.84 -10.50
C ARG A 96 0.21 6.24 -10.31
N ARG A 97 0.97 6.45 -9.23
CA ARG A 97 1.64 7.73 -8.97
C ARG A 97 2.75 7.99 -9.98
N ILE A 98 3.56 6.98 -10.30
CA ILE A 98 4.61 7.06 -11.31
C ILE A 98 4.01 7.36 -12.70
N LEU A 99 2.96 6.64 -13.11
CA LEU A 99 2.26 6.87 -14.37
C LEU A 99 1.69 8.28 -14.46
N ASN A 100 1.10 8.80 -13.38
CA ASN A 100 0.62 10.18 -13.35
C ASN A 100 1.75 11.20 -13.51
N LEU A 101 2.96 10.93 -13.00
CA LEU A 101 4.12 11.78 -13.25
C LEU A 101 4.52 11.73 -14.73
N TRP A 102 4.64 10.53 -15.30
CA TRP A 102 5.06 10.35 -16.68
C TRP A 102 4.05 10.84 -17.72
N LEU A 103 2.76 10.84 -17.41
CA LEU A 103 1.71 11.22 -18.37
C LEU A 103 1.16 12.62 -18.13
N LYS A 104 1.06 13.04 -16.87
CA LYS A 104 0.28 14.22 -16.47
C LYS A 104 1.00 15.10 -15.45
N SER A 105 2.32 14.98 -15.27
CA SER A 105 3.07 15.76 -14.27
C SER A 105 2.74 17.26 -14.39
N PRO A 106 2.08 17.87 -13.40
CA PRO A 106 1.68 19.27 -13.49
C PRO A 106 2.84 20.24 -13.20
N ARG A 107 3.91 19.75 -12.56
CA ARG A 107 5.00 20.57 -12.05
C ARG A 107 6.16 20.72 -13.02
N ASP A 108 6.46 19.66 -13.76
CA ASP A 108 7.61 19.67 -14.67
C ASP A 108 7.35 18.76 -15.87
N ALA A 109 7.46 19.35 -17.05
CA ALA A 109 7.31 18.67 -18.33
C ALA A 109 8.48 17.72 -18.63
N HIS A 110 9.65 17.94 -18.01
CA HIS A 110 10.84 17.09 -18.17
C HIS A 110 10.58 15.63 -17.74
N PHE A 111 9.72 15.40 -16.75
CA PHE A 111 9.36 14.05 -16.33
C PHE A 111 8.28 13.39 -17.20
N ARG A 112 7.70 14.12 -18.16
CA ARG A 112 6.66 13.57 -19.04
C ARG A 112 7.30 12.79 -20.18
N LEU A 113 6.69 11.65 -20.52
CA LEU A 113 7.02 10.93 -21.73
C LEU A 113 6.56 11.72 -22.95
N SER A 114 7.30 11.61 -24.05
CA SER A 114 6.89 12.20 -25.31
C SER A 114 5.61 11.51 -25.84
N PRO A 115 4.79 12.20 -26.63
CA PRO A 115 3.61 11.60 -27.26
C PRO A 115 3.94 10.32 -28.05
N GLU A 116 5.09 10.30 -28.72
CA GLU A 116 5.57 9.15 -29.51
C GLU A 116 5.93 7.96 -28.62
N ALA A 117 6.58 8.21 -27.48
CA ALA A 117 6.89 7.19 -26.49
C ALA A 117 5.60 6.60 -25.88
N ILE A 118 4.61 7.46 -25.58
CA ILE A 118 3.29 7.03 -25.08
C ILE A 118 2.58 6.16 -26.13
N SER A 119 2.59 6.58 -27.40
CA SER A 119 2.01 5.79 -28.50
C SER A 119 2.68 4.43 -28.62
N THR A 120 4.01 4.41 -28.60
CA THR A 120 4.80 3.17 -28.69
C THR A 120 4.46 2.20 -27.55
N VAL A 121 4.31 2.71 -26.32
CA VAL A 121 3.92 1.89 -25.17
C VAL A 121 2.49 1.37 -25.34
N ASN A 122 1.55 2.21 -25.77
CA ASN A 122 0.17 1.81 -26.00
C ASN A 122 0.05 0.73 -27.08
N ASP A 123 0.81 0.84 -28.17
CA ASP A 123 0.80 -0.16 -29.25
C ASP A 123 1.38 -1.50 -28.80
N ARG A 124 2.45 -1.47 -27.99
CA ARG A 124 3.00 -2.68 -27.35
C ARG A 124 2.01 -3.31 -26.36
N LEU A 125 1.33 -2.51 -25.55
CA LEU A 125 0.30 -3.01 -24.63
C LEU A 125 -0.86 -3.66 -25.38
N LYS A 126 -1.30 -3.08 -26.50
CA LYS A 126 -2.34 -3.66 -27.35
C LYS A 126 -1.89 -4.97 -28.00
N SER A 127 -0.64 -5.07 -28.46
CA SER A 127 -0.13 -6.29 -29.09
C SER A 127 -0.05 -7.46 -28.10
N LEU A 128 0.21 -7.19 -26.82
CA LEU A 128 0.21 -8.19 -25.75
C LEU A 128 -1.16 -8.83 -25.52
N ASN A 129 -2.27 -8.18 -25.89
CA ASN A 129 -3.60 -8.79 -25.78
C ASN A 129 -3.76 -10.07 -26.60
N ALA A 130 -2.96 -10.26 -27.66
CA ALA A 130 -2.97 -11.49 -28.45
C ALA A 130 -2.46 -12.72 -27.67
N TYR A 131 -1.66 -12.48 -26.62
CA TYR A 131 -1.04 -13.53 -25.80
C TYR A 131 -1.69 -13.66 -24.42
N LEU A 132 -2.76 -12.89 -24.14
CA LEU A 132 -3.42 -12.89 -22.85
C LEU A 132 -4.37 -14.10 -22.72
N PRO A 133 -4.25 -14.92 -21.66
CA PRO A 133 -5.19 -16.01 -21.41
C PRO A 133 -6.63 -15.50 -21.21
N ARG A 134 -7.63 -16.34 -21.53
CA ARG A 134 -9.06 -15.95 -21.44
C ARG A 134 -9.52 -15.70 -20.00
N GLU A 135 -8.80 -16.23 -19.03
CA GLU A 135 -9.05 -16.14 -17.59
C GLU A 135 -8.76 -14.74 -17.05
N PHE A 136 -7.95 -13.94 -17.73
CA PHE A 136 -7.70 -12.56 -17.33
C PHE A 136 -8.87 -11.67 -17.75
N SER A 137 -9.54 -11.09 -16.76
CA SER A 137 -10.74 -10.27 -16.94
C SER A 137 -10.47 -8.90 -17.59
N GLN A 138 -9.23 -8.41 -17.58
CA GLN A 138 -8.86 -7.11 -18.12
C GLN A 138 -7.85 -7.21 -19.26
N ARG A 139 -8.28 -6.77 -20.44
CA ARG A 139 -7.40 -6.53 -21.59
C ARG A 139 -6.79 -5.14 -21.51
N ALA A 140 -5.57 -5.00 -22.03
CA ALA A 140 -4.94 -3.70 -22.17
C ALA A 140 -5.74 -2.81 -23.13
N ARG A 141 -5.96 -1.56 -22.74
CA ARG A 141 -6.68 -0.52 -23.49
C ARG A 141 -5.80 0.73 -23.54
N SER A 142 -5.89 1.50 -24.63
CA SER A 142 -5.27 2.84 -24.72
C SER A 142 -6.02 3.87 -23.89
#